data_AF-A0A950LR22-F1
#
_entry.id   AF-A0A950LR22-F1
#
_cell.length_a   1.000
_cell.length_b   1.000
_cell.length_c   1.000
_cell.angle_alpha   90.00
_cell.angle_beta   90.00
_cell.angle_gamma   90.00
#
_symmetry.space_group_name_H-M   'P 1'
#
loop_
_entity.id
_entity.type
_entity.pdbx_description
1 polymer ?
#
loop_
_entity_poly.entity_id
_entity_poly.type
_entity_poly.pdbx_seq_one_letter_code
_entity_poly.pdbx_strand_id
1 'polypeptide(L)'
;MGEAEQAPEGSRAWEPVSDEELVALALAADPAAGPDLDAVPMDEYLGAAPGLLPAWYMPGRLSASGSRGRRVVVLSVVATLLVLEGLGLCSIFGHVVVG
;
A
#
# COMPACT_ATOMS: atom_id res chain seq x y z
N MET A 1 4.90 -12.84 49.51
CA MET A 1 5.84 -11.73 49.29
C MET A 1 7.03 -12.32 48.59
N GLY A 2 7.16 -12.04 47.30
CA GLY A 2 7.98 -12.78 46.36
C GLY A 2 7.53 -12.38 44.96
N GLU A 3 7.74 -11.10 44.64
CA GLU A 3 7.61 -10.56 43.29
C GLU A 3 8.46 -11.41 42.34
N ALA A 4 7.80 -12.16 41.46
CA ALA A 4 8.41 -12.56 40.21
C ALA A 4 8.46 -11.30 39.34
N GLU A 5 9.61 -10.66 39.35
CA GLU A 5 9.99 -9.56 38.47
C GLU A 5 9.83 -10.05 37.02
N GLN A 6 8.66 -9.77 36.44
CA GLN A 6 8.38 -10.02 35.03
C GLN A 6 9.21 -9.03 34.22
N ALA A 7 10.25 -9.57 33.57
CA ALA A 7 11.05 -8.86 32.60
C ALA A 7 10.14 -8.24 31.51
N PRO A 8 10.46 -7.05 30.96
CA PRO A 8 9.68 -6.46 29.89
C PRO A 8 9.60 -7.42 28.70
N GLU A 9 8.39 -7.86 28.33
CA GLU A 9 8.10 -8.73 27.18
C GLU A 9 8.50 -8.14 25.80
N GLY A 10 9.15 -6.98 25.79
CA GLY A 10 9.57 -6.25 24.58
C GLY A 10 10.83 -6.78 23.89
N SER A 11 11.41 -7.90 24.34
CA SER A 11 12.51 -8.56 23.61
C SER A 11 12.34 -10.07 23.53
N ARG A 12 11.20 -10.56 23.03
CA ARG A 12 11.27 -11.82 22.26
C ARG A 12 12.11 -11.50 21.03
N ALA A 13 13.31 -12.06 20.95
CA ALA A 13 14.11 -11.98 19.73
C ALA A 13 13.21 -12.40 18.57
N TRP A 14 12.98 -11.51 17.61
CA TRP A 14 12.23 -11.85 16.41
C TRP A 14 13.01 -12.98 15.73
N GLU A 15 12.41 -14.16 15.66
CA GLU A 15 13.02 -15.25 14.92
C GLU A 15 12.87 -14.92 13.43
N PRO A 16 13.95 -15.01 12.62
CA PRO A 16 13.87 -14.70 11.21
C PRO A 16 12.96 -15.73 10.52
N VAL A 17 11.79 -15.27 10.07
CA VAL A 17 10.84 -16.05 9.25
C VAL A 17 11.40 -16.15 7.82
N SER A 18 11.37 -17.33 7.21
CA SER A 18 11.86 -17.51 5.82
C SER A 18 10.83 -17.04 4.80
N ASP A 19 11.27 -16.73 3.59
CA ASP A 19 10.38 -16.33 2.49
C ASP A 19 9.37 -17.43 2.15
N GLU A 20 9.80 -18.70 2.18
CA GLU A 20 8.92 -19.85 1.95
C GLU A 20 7.82 -19.95 3.01
N GLU A 21 8.16 -19.67 4.27
CA GLU A 21 7.21 -19.66 5.38
C GLU A 21 6.20 -18.51 5.23
N LEU A 22 6.65 -17.31 4.83
CA LEU A 22 5.76 -16.19 4.53
C LEU A 22 4.81 -16.52 3.38
N VAL A 23 5.29 -17.16 2.32
CA VAL A 23 4.46 -17.59 1.18
C VAL A 23 3.42 -18.62 1.62
N ALA A 24 3.83 -19.59 2.44
CA ALA A 24 2.90 -20.59 2.97
C ALA A 24 1.79 -19.95 3.81
N LEU A 25 2.13 -19.00 4.69
CA LEU A 25 1.17 -18.25 5.50
C LEU A 25 0.22 -17.41 4.64
N ALA A 26 0.75 -16.72 3.63
CA ALA A 26 -0.04 -15.89 2.73
C ALA A 26 -1.06 -16.72 1.92
N LEU A 27 -0.66 -17.90 1.45
CA LEU A 27 -1.54 -18.80 0.71
C LEU A 27 -2.57 -19.51 1.59
N ALA A 28 -2.26 -19.72 2.87
CA ALA A 28 -3.16 -20.34 3.83
C ALA A 28 -4.21 -19.36 4.41
N ALA A 29 -4.01 -18.05 4.25
CA ALA A 29 -4.89 -17.03 4.81
C ALA A 29 -6.27 -17.01 4.10
N ASP A 30 -7.35 -16.99 4.89
CA ASP A 30 -8.71 -16.79 4.39
C ASP A 30 -8.99 -15.27 4.25
N PRO A 31 -9.21 -14.76 3.02
CA PRO A 31 -9.50 -13.33 2.83
C PRO A 31 -10.86 -12.89 3.36
N ALA A 32 -11.77 -13.84 3.66
CA ALA A 32 -13.07 -13.55 4.25
C ALA A 32 -13.06 -13.58 5.78
N ALA A 33 -11.95 -14.02 6.41
CA ALA A 33 -11.81 -14.00 7.85
C ALA A 33 -11.86 -12.55 8.37
N GLY A 34 -12.74 -12.32 9.34
CA GLY A 34 -12.79 -11.04 10.05
C GLY A 34 -11.60 -10.89 11.01
N PRO A 35 -11.40 -9.68 11.58
CA PRO A 35 -10.46 -9.48 12.66
C PRO A 35 -10.80 -10.36 13.88
N ASP A 36 -9.81 -10.66 14.71
CA ASP A 36 -10.04 -11.28 16.02
C ASP A 36 -11.00 -10.41 16.86
N LEU A 37 -11.78 -11.03 17.73
CA LEU A 37 -12.68 -10.35 18.65
C LEU A 37 -11.93 -9.50 19.68
N ASP A 38 -10.67 -9.82 19.95
CA ASP A 38 -9.78 -9.02 20.80
C ASP A 38 -8.95 -7.99 20.02
N ALA A 39 -9.11 -7.91 18.70
CA ALA A 39 -8.38 -6.96 17.88
C ALA A 39 -8.76 -5.52 18.26
N VAL A 40 -7.75 -4.74 18.66
CA VAL A 40 -7.92 -3.33 18.97
C VAL A 40 -7.84 -2.50 17.68
N PRO A 41 -8.76 -1.55 17.45
CA PRO A 41 -8.66 -0.61 16.34
C PRO A 41 -7.30 0.12 16.33
N MET A 42 -6.71 0.29 15.14
CA MET A 42 -5.36 0.86 15.01
C MET A 42 -5.27 2.29 15.54
N ASP A 43 -6.34 3.08 15.40
CA ASP A 43 -6.45 4.44 15.93
C ASP A 43 -6.49 4.46 17.46
N GLU A 44 -7.19 3.51 18.07
CA GLU A 44 -7.18 3.33 19.53
C GLU A 44 -5.79 2.89 20.02
N TYR A 45 -5.16 1.92 19.36
CA TYR A 45 -3.81 1.45 19.71
C TYR A 45 -2.74 2.55 19.58
N LEU A 46 -2.82 3.36 18.52
CA LEU A 46 -1.89 4.47 18.28
C LEU A 46 -2.21 5.71 19.15
N GLY A 47 -3.32 5.72 19.89
CA GLY A 47 -3.82 6.91 20.58
C GLY A 47 -4.09 8.07 19.63
N ALA A 48 -4.44 7.77 18.38
CA ALA A 48 -4.64 8.77 17.34
C ALA A 48 -5.95 9.52 17.58
N ALA A 49 -5.86 10.83 17.82
CA ALA A 49 -7.06 11.66 17.81
C ALA A 49 -7.68 11.66 16.39
N PRO A 50 -9.01 11.55 16.26
CA PRO A 50 -9.65 11.63 14.95
C PRO A 50 -9.33 12.98 14.31
N GLY A 51 -8.59 12.94 13.21
CA GLY A 51 -8.07 14.11 12.53
C GLY A 51 -7.75 13.81 11.08
N LEU A 52 -7.71 14.86 10.25
CA LEU A 52 -7.26 14.71 8.88
C LEU A 52 -5.79 14.26 8.88
N LEU A 53 -5.47 13.30 8.03
CA LEU A 53 -4.09 12.93 7.75
C LEU A 53 -3.31 14.19 7.34
N PRO A 54 -2.03 14.30 7.70
CA PRO A 54 -1.23 15.45 7.30
C PRO A 54 -1.28 15.67 5.78
N ALA A 55 -1.15 16.92 5.34
CA ALA A 55 -1.22 17.26 3.91
C ALA A 55 -0.16 16.57 3.05
N TRP A 56 0.93 16.06 3.65
CA TRP A 56 1.92 15.24 2.97
C TRP A 56 1.44 13.82 2.67
N TYR A 57 0.52 13.29 3.50
CA TYR A 57 -0.05 11.96 3.33
C TYR A 57 -1.25 11.99 2.39
N MET A 58 -2.07 13.05 2.48
CA MET A 58 -3.20 13.25 1.57
C MET A 58 -3.37 14.74 1.26
N PRO A 59 -2.72 15.24 0.19
CA PRO A 59 -2.92 16.62 -0.26
C PRO A 59 -4.41 16.84 -0.54
N GLY A 60 -4.96 17.93 -0.02
CA GLY A 60 -6.37 18.28 -0.23
C GLY A 60 -6.72 18.24 -1.72
N ARG A 61 -7.97 17.87 -2.05
CA ARG A 61 -8.43 17.81 -3.44
C ARG A 61 -8.20 19.16 -4.11
N LEU A 62 -7.20 19.24 -5.00
CA LEU A 62 -6.97 20.39 -5.84
C LEU A 62 -8.18 20.49 -6.77
N SER A 63 -9.13 21.37 -6.45
CA SER A 63 -10.26 21.68 -7.33
C SER A 63 -9.70 22.32 -8.60
N ALA A 64 -9.46 21.48 -9.59
CA ALA A 64 -8.86 21.90 -10.83
C ALA A 64 -9.99 22.27 -11.78
N SER A 65 -10.45 23.53 -11.76
CA SER A 65 -11.30 24.05 -12.84
C SER A 65 -10.53 23.89 -14.16
N GLY A 66 -11.00 22.96 -15.00
CA GLY A 66 -10.29 22.57 -16.21
C GLY A 66 -10.59 23.54 -17.34
N SER A 67 -9.61 24.32 -17.78
CA SER A 67 -9.70 25.02 -19.06
C SER A 67 -9.80 23.99 -20.20
N ARG A 68 -10.50 24.34 -21.29
CA ARG A 68 -10.66 23.45 -22.46
C ARG A 68 -9.31 22.99 -23.02
N GLY A 69 -8.27 23.81 -22.93
CA GLY A 69 -6.90 23.45 -23.34
C GLY A 69 -6.30 22.32 -22.50
N ARG A 70 -6.48 22.32 -21.18
CA ARG A 70 -5.99 21.23 -20.32
C ARG A 70 -6.65 19.90 -20.68
N ARG A 71 -7.94 19.93 -21.04
CA ARG A 71 -8.65 18.72 -21.47
C ARG A 71 -8.07 18.14 -22.76
N VAL A 72 -7.71 18.98 -23.74
CA VAL A 72 -7.09 18.52 -24.98
C VAL A 72 -5.76 17.84 -24.71
N VAL A 73 -4.90 18.46 -23.88
CA VAL A 73 -3.59 17.90 -23.51
C VAL A 73 -3.72 16.56 -22.78
N VAL A 74 -4.65 16.46 -21.81
CA VAL A 74 -4.88 15.20 -21.09
C VAL A 74 -5.36 14.11 -22.04
N LEU A 75 -6.31 14.42 -22.92
CA LEU A 75 -6.82 13.45 -23.88
C LEU A 75 -5.75 13.01 -24.89
N SER A 76 -4.86 13.91 -25.33
CA SER A 76 -3.76 13.52 -26.21
C SER A 76 -2.79 12.57 -25.52
N VAL A 77 -2.42 12.84 -24.26
CA VAL A 77 -1.53 11.95 -23.49
C VAL A 77 -2.15 10.57 -23.30
N VAL A 78 -3.42 10.51 -22.90
CA VAL A 78 -4.16 9.25 -22.73
C VAL A 78 -4.25 8.49 -24.05
N ALA A 79 -4.58 9.17 -25.15
CA ALA A 79 -4.66 8.53 -26.47
C ALA A 79 -3.31 7.96 -26.90
N THR A 80 -2.20 8.70 -26.69
CA THR A 80 -0.85 8.21 -27.00
C THR A 80 -0.51 6.97 -26.18
N LEU A 81 -0.77 6.97 -24.87
CA LEU A 81 -0.53 5.80 -24.03
C LEU A 81 -1.33 4.59 -24.53
N LEU A 82 -2.62 4.75 -24.81
CA LEU A 82 -3.45 3.65 -25.31
C LEU A 82 -2.95 3.07 -26.64
N VAL A 83 -2.45 3.93 -27.54
CA VAL A 83 -1.84 3.48 -28.80
C VAL A 83 -0.56 2.71 -28.53
N LEU A 84 0.30 3.18 -27.63
CA LEU A 84 1.54 2.49 -27.28
C LEU A 84 1.28 1.13 -26.62
N GLU A 85 0.32 1.05 -25.70
CA GLU A 85 -0.12 -0.20 -25.08
C GLU A 85 -0.69 -1.16 -26.14
N GLY A 86 -1.55 -0.66 -27.03
CA GLY A 86 -2.14 -1.46 -28.12
C GLY A 86 -1.11 -1.97 -29.14
N LEU A 87 0.00 -1.27 -29.32
CA LEU A 87 1.13 -1.69 -30.16
C LEU A 87 2.14 -2.57 -29.42
N GLY A 88 1.98 -2.78 -28.11
CA GLY A 88 2.95 -3.52 -27.29
C GLY A 88 4.28 -2.78 -27.08
N LEU A 89 4.30 -1.45 -27.25
CA LEU A 89 5.48 -0.60 -27.06
C LEU A 89 5.74 -0.23 -25.60
N CYS A 90 4.81 -0.57 -24.71
CA CYS A 90 4.96 -0.54 -23.27
C CYS A 90 5.93 -1.65 -22.84
N SER A 91 7.23 -1.34 -22.89
CA SER A 91 8.26 -2.21 -22.34
C SER A 91 9.00 -1.47 -21.24
N ILE A 92 8.49 -1.65 -20.02
CA ILE A 92 9.15 -1.15 -18.80
C ILE A 92 10.35 -2.04 -18.41
N PHE A 93 10.51 -3.24 -19.02
CA PHE A 93 11.63 -4.17 -18.73
C PHE A 93 12.22 -4.94 -19.93
N GLY A 94 11.77 -4.75 -21.18
CA GLY A 94 12.22 -5.55 -22.32
C GLY A 94 13.13 -4.80 -23.28
N HIS A 95 14.30 -5.36 -23.57
CA HIS A 95 15.16 -4.90 -24.67
C HIS A 95 14.38 -5.05 -25.98
N VAL A 96 14.15 -3.95 -26.71
CA VAL A 96 13.63 -4.01 -28.08
C VAL A 96 14.78 -4.48 -28.98
N VAL A 97 14.85 -5.79 -29.24
CA VAL A 97 15.74 -6.33 -30.28
C VAL A 97 14.96 -6.28 -31.58
N VAL A 98 15.29 -5.31 -32.43
CA VAL A 98 14.81 -5.29 -33.82
C VAL A 98 15.62 -6.34 -34.58
N GLY A 99 14.97 -7.44 -34.94
CA GLY A 99 15.49 -8.45 -35.86
C GLY A 99 15.13 -8.15 -37.30
#